data_AF-A0AAW7VKW0-F1
#
_entry.id   AF-A0AAW7VKW0-F1
#
_cell.length_a   1.000
_cell.length_b   1.000
_cell.length_c   1.000
_cell.angle_alpha   90.00
_cell.angle_beta   90.00
_cell.angle_gamma   90.00
#
_symmetry.space_group_name_H-M   'P 1'
#
loop_
_entity.id
_entity.type
_entity.pdbx_description
1 polymer ?
#
loop_
_entity_poly.entity_id
_entity_poly.type
_entity_poly.pdbx_seq_one_letter_code
_entity_poly.pdbx_strand_id
1 'polypeptide(L)'
;NSEAKNVVLENAGSLTVVTGSRAVDTIINANGKMDVYGKDVGTVLNSAGTQTIYASATSDKANIKGGKQTVYGLATEANIESGE
;
A
#
# COMPACT_ATOMS: atom_id res chain seq x y z
N ASN A 1 15.63 10.93 3.51
CA ASN A 1 14.22 10.60 3.18
C ASN A 1 13.57 9.94 4.37
N SER A 2 12.36 10.37 4.71
CA SER A 2 11.57 9.75 5.77
C SER A 2 11.08 8.39 5.31
N GLU A 3 11.20 7.38 6.17
CA GLU A 3 10.89 5.99 5.84
C GLU A 3 10.09 5.33 6.98
N ALA A 4 9.01 4.64 6.63
CA ALA A 4 8.28 3.74 7.52
C ALA A 4 8.55 2.30 7.08
N LYS A 5 8.80 1.39 8.04
CA LYS A 5 9.21 0.00 7.78
C LYS A 5 8.44 -0.95 8.67
N ASN A 6 8.05 -2.10 8.13
CA ASN A 6 7.38 -3.18 8.89
C ASN A 6 6.13 -2.69 9.62
N VAL A 7 5.33 -1.85 8.95
CA VAL A 7 4.12 -1.27 9.53
C VAL A 7 2.97 -2.25 9.36
N VAL A 8 2.15 -2.42 10.39
CA VAL A 8 0.88 -3.16 10.32
C VAL A 8 -0.27 -2.16 10.45
N LEU A 9 -1.19 -2.20 9.49
CA LEU A 9 -2.40 -1.38 9.46
C LEU A 9 -3.62 -2.28 9.59
N GLU A 10 -4.36 -2.13 10.69
CA GLU A 10 -5.54 -2.93 11.02
C GLU A 10 -6.50 -2.12 11.90
N ASN A 11 -7.76 -2.54 12.02
CA ASN A 11 -8.73 -1.94 12.94
C ASN A 11 -8.84 -0.41 12.82
N ALA A 12 -8.96 0.10 11.58
CA ALA A 12 -8.95 1.53 11.23
C ALA A 12 -7.59 2.24 11.31
N GLY A 13 -6.50 1.49 11.47
CA GLY A 13 -5.14 1.99 11.30
C GLY A 13 -4.92 2.56 9.89
N SER A 14 -4.27 3.73 9.82
CA SER A 14 -4.03 4.44 8.57
C SER A 14 -2.60 4.92 8.45
N LEU A 15 -2.03 4.84 7.25
CA LEU A 15 -0.74 5.42 6.90
C LEU A 15 -0.87 6.30 5.65
N THR A 16 -0.41 7.53 5.73
CA THR A 16 -0.22 8.41 4.57
C THR A 16 1.25 8.51 4.23
N VAL A 17 1.65 8.00 3.06
CA VAL A 17 3.02 8.12 2.56
C VAL A 17 3.12 9.36 1.70
N VAL A 18 3.64 10.44 2.28
CA VAL A 18 3.76 11.74 1.58
C VAL A 18 4.88 11.73 0.53
N THR A 19 4.80 12.66 -0.43
CA THR A 19 5.81 12.84 -1.48
C THR A 19 7.22 12.97 -0.91
N GLY A 20 8.20 12.31 -1.54
CA GLY A 20 9.60 12.26 -1.07
C GLY A 20 9.86 11.28 0.08
N SER A 21 8.82 10.69 0.67
CA SER A 21 8.92 9.62 1.68
C SER A 21 8.62 8.25 1.08
N ARG A 22 8.97 7.19 1.82
CA ARG A 22 8.70 5.82 1.41
C ARG A 22 8.17 4.95 2.54
N ALA A 23 7.29 4.00 2.22
CA ALA A 23 6.95 2.90 3.10
C ALA A 23 7.48 1.57 2.54
N VAL A 24 7.92 0.68 3.42
CA VAL A 24 8.52 -0.60 3.04
C VAL A 24 7.93 -1.70 3.91
N ASP A 25 7.56 -2.81 3.27
CA ASP A 25 7.03 -4.01 3.93
C ASP A 25 5.84 -3.68 4.85
N THR A 26 4.88 -2.93 4.32
CA THR A 26 3.64 -2.60 5.03
C THR A 26 2.63 -3.73 4.86
N ILE A 27 2.03 -4.19 5.95
CA ILE A 27 0.95 -5.16 5.94
C ILE A 27 -0.36 -4.42 6.20
N ILE A 28 -1.30 -4.55 5.27
CA ILE A 28 -2.62 -3.91 5.36
C ILE A 28 -3.66 -5.02 5.53
N ASN A 29 -4.19 -5.13 6.74
CA ASN A 29 -5.24 -6.07 7.13
C ASN A 29 -6.63 -5.43 7.03
N ALA A 30 -7.66 -6.17 7.44
CA ALA A 30 -9.04 -5.71 7.43
C ALA A 30 -9.21 -4.34 8.08
N ASN A 31 -9.87 -3.42 7.36
CA ASN A 31 -10.09 -2.03 7.74
C ASN A 31 -8.82 -1.19 7.91
N GLY A 32 -7.65 -1.71 7.54
CA GLY A 32 -6.43 -0.93 7.39
C GLY A 32 -6.44 -0.15 6.08
N LYS A 33 -5.85 1.06 6.10
CA LYS A 33 -5.79 1.94 4.93
C LYS A 33 -4.40 2.51 4.71
N MET A 34 -3.94 2.51 3.47
CA MET A 34 -2.75 3.23 3.06
C MET A 34 -3.03 4.17 1.89
N ASP A 35 -2.69 5.44 2.04
CA ASP A 35 -2.74 6.47 1.00
C ASP A 35 -1.33 6.83 0.56
N VAL A 36 -0.98 6.57 -0.71
CA VAL A 36 0.39 6.71 -1.23
C VAL A 36 0.49 7.89 -2.18
N TYR A 37 1.20 8.93 -1.77
CA TYR A 37 1.62 10.09 -2.58
C TYR A 37 3.13 10.10 -2.90
N GLY A 38 3.89 9.28 -2.17
CA GLY A 38 5.33 9.04 -2.37
C GLY A 38 5.57 7.69 -3.04
N LYS A 39 6.30 6.82 -2.35
CA LYS A 39 6.57 5.45 -2.82
C LYS A 39 6.24 4.43 -1.75
N ASP A 40 5.72 3.28 -2.14
CA ASP A 40 5.71 2.08 -1.30
C ASP A 40 6.37 0.90 -2.01
N VAL A 41 6.92 -0.03 -1.22
CA VAL A 41 7.58 -1.23 -1.73
C VAL A 41 7.21 -2.42 -0.87
N GLY A 42 6.78 -3.52 -1.49
CA GLY A 42 6.52 -4.78 -0.80
C GLY A 42 5.28 -4.77 0.08
N THR A 43 4.30 -3.92 -0.23
CA THR A 43 3.04 -3.88 0.53
C THR A 43 2.28 -5.20 0.39
N VAL A 44 1.86 -5.80 1.51
CA VAL A 44 0.96 -6.97 1.52
C VAL A 44 -0.45 -6.50 1.82
N LEU A 45 -1.38 -6.79 0.91
CA LEU A 45 -2.75 -6.29 0.95
C LEU A 45 -3.73 -7.44 1.18
N ASN A 46 -4.02 -7.72 2.45
CA ASN A 46 -4.92 -8.81 2.85
C ASN A 46 -6.40 -8.40 2.71
N SER A 47 -7.29 -9.39 2.86
CA SER A 47 -8.74 -9.19 2.74
C SER A 47 -9.25 -8.00 3.54
N ALA A 48 -10.09 -7.18 2.89
CA ALA A 48 -10.65 -5.92 3.40
C ALA A 48 -9.62 -4.83 3.79
N GLY A 49 -8.35 -5.01 3.45
CA GLY A 49 -7.33 -3.96 3.46
C GLY A 49 -7.40 -3.11 2.20
N THR A 50 -7.09 -1.82 2.33
CA THR A 50 -7.19 -0.87 1.22
C THR A 50 -5.89 -0.10 1.01
N GLN A 51 -5.49 -0.01 -0.25
CA GLN A 51 -4.35 0.79 -0.68
C GLN A 51 -4.77 1.70 -1.84
N THR A 52 -4.48 2.99 -1.74
CA THR A 52 -4.72 3.95 -2.83
C THR A 52 -3.40 4.59 -3.28
N ILE A 53 -3.05 4.41 -4.55
CA ILE A 53 -1.84 4.97 -5.17
C ILE A 53 -2.24 6.22 -5.94
N TYR A 54 -1.88 7.39 -5.44
CA TYR A 54 -2.24 8.68 -6.03
C TYR A 54 -1.36 9.04 -7.24
N ALA A 55 -1.78 10.05 -8.00
CA ALA A 55 -1.03 10.54 -9.15
C ALA A 55 0.43 10.87 -8.77
N SER A 56 1.37 10.51 -9.66
CA SER A 56 2.83 10.62 -9.46
C SER A 56 3.42 9.74 -8.36
N ALA A 57 2.62 8.95 -7.63
CA ALA A 57 3.12 7.96 -6.69
C ALA A 57 3.49 6.65 -7.41
N THR A 58 4.34 5.85 -6.76
CA THR A 58 4.70 4.51 -7.24
C THR A 58 4.52 3.47 -6.14
N SER A 59 3.76 2.42 -6.44
CA SER A 59 3.74 1.19 -5.66
C SER A 59 4.53 0.12 -6.38
N ASP A 60 5.48 -0.50 -5.70
CA ASP A 60 6.34 -1.51 -6.27
C ASP A 60 6.18 -2.84 -5.51
N LYS A 61 5.95 -3.94 -6.24
CA LYS A 61 5.90 -5.30 -5.68
C LYS A 61 4.83 -5.48 -4.60
N ALA A 62 3.68 -4.84 -4.77
CA ALA A 62 2.53 -5.10 -3.92
C ALA A 62 2.08 -6.56 -4.09
N ASN A 63 1.77 -7.24 -2.98
CA ASN A 63 1.19 -8.59 -2.98
C ASN A 63 -0.26 -8.53 -2.49
N ILE A 64 -1.20 -8.66 -3.43
CA ILE A 64 -2.64 -8.51 -3.18
C ILE A 64 -3.25 -9.89 -2.89
N LYS A 65 -3.65 -10.08 -1.63
CA LYS A 65 -4.22 -11.31 -1.04
C LYS A 65 -5.65 -11.08 -0.56
N GLY A 66 -6.48 -10.51 -1.43
CA GLY A 66 -7.92 -10.30 -1.21
C GLY A 66 -8.29 -8.87 -0.80
N GLY A 67 -7.32 -7.97 -0.65
CA GLY A 67 -7.58 -6.55 -0.45
C GLY A 67 -7.76 -5.80 -1.77
N LYS A 68 -7.88 -4.47 -1.67
CA LYS A 68 -8.18 -3.59 -2.80
C LYS A 68 -7.07 -2.57 -3.05
N GLN A 69 -6.43 -2.62 -4.21
CA GLN A 69 -5.45 -1.64 -4.67
C GLN A 69 -6.08 -0.71 -5.73
N THR A 70 -6.32 0.55 -5.37
CA THR A 70 -6.79 1.56 -6.34
C THR A 70 -5.61 2.35 -6.89
N VAL A 71 -5.42 2.36 -8.21
CA VAL A 71 -4.24 2.95 -8.86
C VAL A 71 -4.61 4.14 -9.73
N TYR A 72 -4.23 5.35 -9.31
CA TYR A 72 -4.21 6.58 -10.12
C TYR A 72 -2.79 6.96 -10.56
N GLY A 73 -1.77 6.46 -9.87
CA GLY A 73 -0.35 6.60 -10.22
C GLY A 73 0.18 5.38 -10.97
N LEU A 74 1.33 4.87 -10.53
CA LEU A 74 1.96 3.70 -11.12
C LEU A 74 2.02 2.55 -10.10
N ALA A 75 1.56 1.37 -10.49
CA ALA A 75 1.80 0.12 -9.77
C ALA A 75 2.69 -0.78 -10.65
N THR A 76 3.85 -1.18 -10.13
CA THR A 76 4.80 -2.06 -10.82
C THR A 76 4.93 -3.39 -10.11
N GLU A 77 5.04 -4.47 -10.88
CA GLU A 77 5.30 -5.82 -10.37
C GLU A 77 4.29 -6.29 -9.30
N ALA A 78 3.05 -5.82 -9.38
CA ALA A 78 1.99 -6.26 -8.48
C ALA A 78 1.71 -7.75 -8.69
N ASN A 79 1.76 -8.53 -7.61
CA ASN A 79 1.34 -9.92 -7.58
C ASN A 79 -0.09 -9.98 -7.05
N ILE A 80 -1.02 -10.43 -7.88
CA ILE A 80 -2.44 -10.52 -7.51
C ILE A 80 -2.77 -11.99 -7.27
N GLU A 81 -2.85 -12.39 -6.00
CA GLU A 81 -3.31 -13.73 -5.60
C GLU A 81 -4.84 -13.78 -5.55
N SER A 82 -5.47 -12.71 -5.06
CA SER A 82 -6.93 -12.47 -5.08
C SER A 82 -7.19 -10.99 -4.77
N GLY A 83 -8.38 -10.46 -5.09
CA GLY A 83 -8.77 -9.08 -4.75
C GLY A 83 -9.09 -8.21 -5.96
N GLU A 84 -9.11 -6.90 -5.73
CA GLU A 84 -9.48 -5.85 -6.69
C GLU A 84 -8.39 -4.80 -6.89
#